data_AF-A0A7S3IUQ0-F1
#
_entry.id   AF-A0A7S3IUQ0-F1
#
_cell.length_a   1.000
_cell.length_b   1.000
_cell.length_c   1.000
_cell.angle_alpha   90.00
_cell.angle_beta   90.00
_cell.angle_gamma   90.00
#
_symmetry.space_group_name_H-M   'P 1'
#
loop_
_entity.id
_entity.type
_entity.pdbx_description
1 polymer ?
#
loop_
_entity_poly.entity_id
_entity_poly.type
_entity_poly.pdbx_seq_one_letter_code
_entity_poly.pdbx_strand_id
1 'polypeptide(L)'
;ISFMGTLAKKIFQNKFGNGCVGIKMFGSMATELAIETSDVDLVVTGIVSHSRADQDQAYNQKQHSLRMMEILNERLMEQRQNDSVIHSIKFISSANVPIIKLVADLQVICAQQ
;
A
#
# COMPACT_ATOMS: atom_id res chain seq x y z
N ILE A 1 -6.23 -10.87 1.27
CA ILE A 1 -4.86 -10.60 0.75
C ILE A 1 -4.85 -10.45 -0.77
N SER A 2 -5.47 -11.36 -1.52
CA SER A 2 -5.50 -11.35 -2.99
C SER A 2 -6.06 -10.06 -3.61
N PHE A 3 -7.11 -9.45 -3.04
CA PHE A 3 -7.65 -8.16 -3.51
C PHE A 3 -6.65 -7.02 -3.38
N MET A 4 -6.11 -6.78 -2.17
CA MET A 4 -5.09 -5.75 -1.96
C MET A 4 -3.86 -6.02 -2.82
N GLY A 5 -3.44 -7.30 -2.91
CA GLY A 5 -2.40 -7.80 -3.81
C GLY A 5 -2.65 -7.41 -5.27
N THR A 6 -3.87 -7.62 -5.75
CA THR A 6 -4.32 -7.32 -7.11
C THR A 6 -4.41 -5.82 -7.34
N LEU A 7 -4.92 -5.05 -6.37
CA LEU A 7 -5.04 -3.60 -6.45
C LEU A 7 -3.66 -2.95 -6.51
N ALA A 8 -2.74 -3.29 -5.60
CA ALA A 8 -1.38 -2.75 -5.66
C ALA A 8 -0.65 -3.22 -6.93
N LYS A 9 -0.77 -4.50 -7.33
CA LYS A 9 -0.22 -4.96 -8.61
C LYS A 9 -0.76 -4.15 -9.79
N LYS A 10 -2.08 -3.93 -9.90
CA LYS A 10 -2.69 -3.10 -10.95
C LYS A 10 -2.18 -1.65 -10.94
N ILE A 11 -2.02 -1.06 -9.76
CA ILE A 11 -1.55 0.33 -9.60
C ILE A 11 -0.08 0.46 -10.00
N PHE A 12 0.77 -0.50 -9.62
CA PHE A 12 2.22 -0.38 -9.80
C PHE A 12 2.79 -1.07 -11.04
N GLN A 13 2.12 -2.08 -11.62
CA GLN A 13 2.55 -2.75 -12.86
C GLN A 13 2.57 -1.83 -14.09
N ASN A 14 1.75 -0.78 -14.10
CA ASN A 14 1.52 0.02 -15.31
C ASN A 14 2.49 1.20 -15.52
N LYS A 15 3.30 1.62 -14.54
CA LYS A 15 4.14 2.85 -14.69
C LYS A 15 5.52 2.86 -14.04
N PHE A 16 5.87 1.94 -13.13
CA PHE A 16 7.08 2.10 -12.30
C PHE A 16 8.18 1.04 -12.47
N GLY A 17 8.07 0.17 -13.50
CA GLY A 17 9.18 -0.65 -13.97
C GLY A 17 9.51 -1.89 -13.13
N ASN A 18 9.92 -2.94 -13.85
CA ASN A 18 10.47 -4.23 -13.40
C ASN A 18 9.56 -5.32 -12.84
N GLY A 19 8.24 -5.21 -12.91
CA GLY A 19 7.35 -6.40 -12.80
C GLY A 19 7.30 -7.11 -11.44
N CYS A 20 7.98 -6.61 -10.40
CA CYS A 20 8.13 -7.28 -9.11
C CYS A 20 7.59 -6.44 -7.93
N VAL A 21 6.49 -5.69 -8.11
CA VAL A 21 5.80 -5.09 -6.96
C VAL A 21 5.08 -6.18 -6.17
N GLY A 22 5.50 -6.35 -4.92
CA GLY A 22 4.96 -7.36 -4.01
C GLY A 22 4.25 -6.73 -2.82
N ILE A 23 3.24 -7.42 -2.28
CA ILE A 23 2.66 -7.08 -0.98
C ILE A 23 3.07 -8.15 0.02
N LYS A 24 3.52 -7.71 1.18
CA LYS A 24 3.77 -8.58 2.34
C LYS A 24 2.87 -8.16 3.50
N MET A 25 2.34 -9.14 4.21
CA MET A 25 1.59 -8.91 5.44
C MET A 25 2.57 -8.82 6.62
N PHE A 26 2.27 -7.93 7.55
CA PHE A 26 3.00 -7.74 8.79
C PHE A 26 2.01 -7.62 9.97
N GLY A 27 2.54 -7.38 11.17
CA GLY A 27 1.73 -7.17 12.36
C GLY A 27 1.14 -8.46 12.93
N SER A 28 0.12 -8.31 13.78
CA SER A 28 -0.48 -9.42 14.54
C SER A 28 -1.04 -10.54 13.64
N MET A 29 -1.52 -10.19 12.45
CA MET A 29 -2.02 -11.15 11.46
C MET A 29 -0.91 -12.02 10.86
N ALA A 30 0.31 -11.50 10.75
CA ALA A 30 1.46 -12.27 10.27
C ALA A 30 2.05 -13.18 11.37
N THR A 31 1.80 -12.87 12.65
CA THR A 31 2.31 -13.63 13.79
C THR A 31 1.27 -14.55 14.43
N GLU A 32 0.10 -14.73 13.79
CA GLU A 32 -1.01 -15.54 14.31
C GLU A 32 -1.52 -15.11 15.70
N LEU A 33 -1.26 -13.86 16.09
CA LEU A 33 -1.70 -13.26 17.36
C LEU A 33 -2.90 -12.31 17.16
N ALA A 34 -3.44 -12.26 15.95
CA ALA A 34 -4.56 -11.41 15.63
C ALA A 34 -5.88 -11.96 16.20
N ILE A 35 -6.70 -11.03 16.68
CA ILE A 35 -8.10 -11.24 17.00
C ILE A 35 -8.99 -10.69 15.88
N GLU A 36 -10.28 -11.04 15.87
CA GLU A 36 -11.22 -10.68 14.79
C GLU A 36 -11.30 -9.18 14.46
N THR A 37 -11.04 -8.33 15.45
CA THR A 37 -11.06 -6.86 15.32
C THR A 37 -9.70 -6.25 14.99
N SER A 38 -8.67 -7.08 14.77
CA SER A 38 -7.31 -6.60 14.50
C SER A 38 -7.20 -5.95 13.13
N ASP A 39 -6.46 -4.85 13.07
CA ASP A 39 -6.04 -4.24 11.81
C ASP A 39 -5.15 -5.20 11.01
N VAL A 40 -5.12 -5.02 9.68
CA VAL A 40 -4.24 -5.77 8.77
C VAL A 40 -3.15 -4.84 8.25
N ASP A 41 -1.91 -5.12 8.66
CA ASP A 41 -0.76 -4.35 8.18
C ASP A 41 -0.20 -4.93 6.87
N LEU A 42 -0.08 -4.06 5.86
CA LEU A 42 0.43 -4.42 4.55
C LEU A 42 1.61 -3.52 4.17
N VAL A 43 2.69 -4.12 3.69
CA VAL A 43 3.84 -3.42 3.14
C VAL A 43 3.90 -3.67 1.64
N VAL A 44 3.96 -2.59 0.88
CA VAL A 44 4.25 -2.64 -0.55
C VAL A 44 5.75 -2.61 -0.76
N THR A 45 6.26 -3.59 -1.50
CA THR A 45 7.69 -3.82 -1.75
C THR A 45 7.97 -3.74 -3.24
N GLY A 46 9.24 -3.55 -3.62
CA GLY A 46 9.63 -3.45 -5.03
C GLY A 46 9.43 -2.06 -5.64
N ILE A 47 9.02 -1.07 -4.85
CA ILE A 47 9.04 0.35 -5.21
C ILE A 47 10.44 0.89 -4.91
N VAL A 48 11.45 0.45 -5.67
CA VAL A 48 12.83 0.88 -5.48
C VAL A 48 13.30 1.63 -6.71
N SER A 49 13.64 2.91 -6.55
CA SER A 49 14.43 3.63 -7.55
C SER A 49 15.82 3.00 -7.62
N HIS A 50 16.19 2.44 -8.78
CA HIS A 50 17.55 1.98 -9.05
C HIS A 50 18.46 3.20 -9.26
N SER A 51 18.83 3.89 -8.19
CA SER A 51 19.94 4.85 -8.22
C SER A 51 21.13 4.23 -7.48
N ARG A 52 22.25 4.06 -8.19
CA ARG A 52 23.55 3.73 -7.60
C ARG A 52 24.18 5.02 -7.06
N ALA A 53 24.93 4.90 -5.95
CA ALA A 53 25.81 5.88 -5.31
C ALA A 53 25.25 6.73 -4.14
N ASP A 54 25.88 6.51 -2.97
CA ASP A 54 26.28 7.41 -1.88
C ASP A 54 25.26 8.28 -1.11
N GLN A 55 25.68 8.67 0.09
CA GLN A 55 24.91 9.08 1.28
C GLN A 55 23.83 10.18 1.10
N ASP A 56 23.78 10.91 -0.01
CA ASP A 56 22.68 11.83 -0.37
C ASP A 56 21.39 11.10 -0.80
N GLN A 57 21.44 9.77 -0.89
CA GLN A 57 20.28 8.97 -1.29
C GLN A 57 19.19 8.86 -0.24
N ALA A 58 19.46 8.89 1.07
CA ALA A 58 18.43 8.60 2.07
C ALA A 58 17.29 9.64 2.02
N TYR A 59 17.63 10.92 1.84
CA TYR A 59 16.66 11.99 1.68
C TYR A 59 15.87 11.84 0.36
N ASN A 60 16.57 11.54 -0.74
CA ASN A 60 15.95 11.31 -2.05
C ASN A 60 15.06 10.06 -2.09
N GLN A 61 15.41 9.00 -1.34
CA GLN A 61 14.62 7.78 -1.18
C GLN A 61 13.35 8.04 -0.36
N LYS A 62 13.44 8.81 0.73
CA LYS A 62 12.25 9.19 1.51
C LYS A 62 11.29 10.04 0.68
N GLN A 63 11.80 11.03 -0.05
CA GLN A 63 10.99 11.86 -0.95
C GLN A 63 10.38 11.05 -2.09
N HIS A 64 11.14 10.13 -2.69
CA HIS A 64 10.62 9.22 -3.70
C HIS A 64 9.53 8.30 -3.14
N SER A 65 9.75 7.71 -1.96
CA SER A 65 8.75 6.87 -1.29
C SER A 65 7.47 7.67 -0.99
N LEU A 66 7.59 8.89 -0.48
CA LEU A 66 6.45 9.77 -0.25
C LEU A 66 5.69 10.06 -1.54
N ARG A 67 6.40 10.40 -2.62
CA ARG A 67 5.78 10.64 -3.94
C ARG A 67 5.03 9.42 -4.45
N MET A 68 5.59 8.23 -4.27
CA MET A 68 4.95 6.98 -4.65
C MET A 68 3.71 6.67 -3.80
N MET A 69 3.74 6.98 -2.51
CA MET A 69 2.60 6.85 -1.62
C MET A 69 1.49 7.87 -1.94
N GLU A 70 1.83 9.10 -2.33
CA GLU A 70 0.87 10.08 -2.82
C GLU A 70 0.12 9.57 -4.05
N ILE A 71 0.85 9.06 -5.05
CA ILE A 71 0.26 8.50 -6.27
C ILE A 71 -0.64 7.31 -5.92
N LEU A 72 -0.22 6.44 -5.00
CA LEU A 72 -1.06 5.34 -4.52
C LEU A 72 -2.34 5.86 -3.85
N ASN A 73 -2.23 6.88 -3.01
CA ASN A 73 -3.36 7.48 -2.31
C ASN A 73 -4.36 8.12 -3.30
N GLU A 74 -3.89 8.86 -4.30
CA GLU A 74 -4.73 9.42 -5.37
C GLU A 74 -5.53 8.32 -6.09
N ARG A 75 -4.87 7.21 -6.44
CA ARG A 75 -5.52 6.06 -7.10
C ARG A 75 -6.53 5.35 -6.20
N LEU A 76 -6.22 5.20 -4.91
CA LEU A 76 -7.18 4.63 -3.96
C LEU A 76 -8.41 5.53 -3.81
N MET A 77 -8.22 6.84 -3.80
CA MET A 77 -9.33 7.81 -3.76
C MET A 77 -10.20 7.75 -5.02
N GLU A 78 -9.60 7.62 -6.21
CA GLU A 78 -10.33 7.39 -7.47
C GLU A 78 -11.12 6.08 -7.42
N GLN A 79 -10.50 4.98 -6.97
CA GLN A 79 -11.15 3.67 -6.88
C GLN A 79 -12.35 3.69 -5.91
N ARG A 80 -12.20 4.37 -4.77
CA ARG A 80 -13.28 4.53 -3.77
C ARG A 80 -14.52 5.21 -4.35
N GLN A 81 -14.38 6.13 -5.31
CA GLN A 81 -15.55 6.76 -5.94
C GLN A 81 -16.36 5.76 -6.78
N ASN A 82 -15.71 4.70 -7.27
CA ASN A 82 -16.29 3.69 -8.13
C ASN A 82 -16.69 2.40 -7.38
N ASP A 83 -16.35 2.29 -6.10
CA ASP A 83 -16.47 1.05 -5.35
C ASP A 83 -16.91 1.31 -3.90
N SER A 84 -18.06 0.76 -3.50
CA SER A 84 -18.62 0.92 -2.16
C SER A 84 -17.85 0.17 -1.08
N VAL A 85 -16.88 -0.67 -1.47
CA VAL A 85 -16.03 -1.44 -0.56
C VAL A 85 -15.18 -0.56 0.38
N ILE A 86 -14.70 0.60 -0.09
CA ILE A 86 -13.78 1.44 0.68
C ILE A 86 -14.53 2.58 1.38
N HIS A 87 -14.71 2.48 2.69
CA HIS A 87 -15.41 3.50 3.47
C HIS A 87 -14.60 4.76 3.71
N SER A 88 -13.31 4.62 4.03
CA SER A 88 -12.44 5.78 4.25
C SER A 88 -10.98 5.51 3.90
N ILE A 89 -10.28 6.57 3.51
CA ILE A 89 -8.86 6.58 3.17
C ILE A 89 -8.24 7.80 3.84
N LYS A 90 -7.15 7.62 4.57
CA LYS A 90 -6.38 8.70 5.19
C LYS A 90 -4.89 8.50 4.96
N PHE A 91 -4.25 9.41 4.23
CA PHE A 91 -2.80 9.44 4.11
C PHE A 91 -2.18 10.21 5.28
N ILE A 92 -1.25 9.57 6.00
CA ILE A 92 -0.53 10.13 7.15
C ILE A 92 0.95 10.23 6.74
N SER A 93 1.28 11.33 6.06
CA SER A 93 2.64 11.58 5.54
C SER A 93 3.62 12.10 6.59
N SER A 94 3.12 12.66 7.70
CA SER A 94 3.92 13.28 8.76
C SER A 94 4.46 12.31 9.80
N ALA A 95 4.05 11.04 9.78
CA ALA A 95 4.56 10.03 10.69
C ALA A 95 6.04 9.68 10.41
N ASN A 96 6.74 9.13 11.41
CA ASN A 96 8.12 8.68 11.25
C ASN A 96 8.27 7.69 10.07
N VAL A 97 7.28 6.81 9.92
CA VAL A 97 7.06 6.00 8.72
C VAL A 97 5.70 6.41 8.15
N PRO A 98 5.65 7.03 6.97
CA PRO A 98 4.40 7.40 6.32
C PRO A 98 3.51 6.19 6.08
N ILE A 99 2.20 6.33 6.28
CA ILE A 99 1.22 5.24 6.10
C ILE A 99 -0.05 5.75 5.42
N ILE A 100 -0.75 4.86 4.72
CA ILE A 100 -2.12 5.09 4.24
C ILE A 100 -3.04 4.18 5.06
N LYS A 101 -3.91 4.79 5.87
CA LYS A 101 -4.93 4.06 6.63
C LYS A 101 -6.19 3.88 5.77
N LEU A 102 -6.60 2.63 5.59
CA LEU A 102 -7.78 2.25 4.83
C LEU A 102 -8.82 1.64 5.79
N VAL A 103 -10.08 2.03 5.64
CA VAL A 103 -11.21 1.31 6.25
C VAL A 103 -12.06 0.78 5.11
N ALA A 104 -12.19 -0.53 5.02
CA ALA A 104 -12.90 -1.22 3.95
C ALA A 104 -13.69 -2.41 4.50
N ASP A 105 -14.78 -2.74 3.81
CA ASP A 105 -15.55 -3.95 4.09
C ASP A 105 -14.84 -5.18 3.50
N LEU A 106 -14.19 -5.94 4.37
CA LEU A 106 -13.49 -7.16 3.98
C LEU A 106 -14.45 -8.29 3.60
N GLN A 107 -15.72 -8.27 4.01
CA GLN A 107 -16.70 -9.30 3.66
C GLN A 107 -17.04 -9.23 2.17
N VAL A 108 -17.23 -8.02 1.64
CA VAL A 108 -17.47 -7.78 0.21
C VAL A 108 -16.26 -8.19 -0.63
N ILE A 109 -15.05 -7.93 -0.14
CA ILE A 109 -13.78 -8.30 -0.79
C ILE A 109 -13.59 -9.83 -0.87
N CYS A 110 -14.04 -10.57 0.14
CA CYS A 110 -13.93 -12.03 0.17
C CYS A 110 -14.99 -12.72 -0.70
N ALA A 111 -16.14 -12.08 -0.93
CA ALA A 111 -17.22 -12.63 -1.77
C ALA A 111 -16.99 -12.48 -3.29
N GLN A 112 -16.02 -11.65 -3.71
CA GLN A 112 -15.68 -11.42 -5.13
C GLN A 112 -14.52 -12.31 -5.64
N GLN A 113 -14.10 -13.30 -4.86
CA GLN A 113 -13.08 -14.31 -5.22
C GLN A 113 -13.73 -15.66 -5.51
#